data_AF-A0A0E0MFB2-F1
#
_entry.id   AF-A0A0E0MFB2-F1
#
_cell.length_a   1.000
_cell.length_b   1.000
_cell.length_c   1.000
_cell.angle_alpha   90.00
_cell.angle_beta   90.00
_cell.angle_gamma   90.00
#
_symmetry.space_group_name_H-M   'P 1'
#
loop_
_entity.id
_entity.type
_entity.pdbx_description
1 polymer ?
#
loop_
_entity_poly.entity_id
_entity_poly.type
_entity_poly.pdbx_seq_one_letter_code
_entity_poly.pdbx_strand_id
1 'polypeptide(L)'
;MDRLLLAPAAVALLVVVVASVWLPDAAAADPQITLLNLGCSQYNATPAAAFLAALNATFAVLRANLSSVGGGGFATAAEPRAAAPAFAMAQCRPYVAGADCVACFDAAAWRLRAKCGAANGGRAILDGCAVRYESAAFFDGPATLPGNMQICNGTAVADGFFADAARGLVGDLAAAAPRAPGLAAASARGGVYAVAQCVETVGEGGCVQCLAVAARNIDGCPPDSDGRAVDAGCFMRYSRKPFFPANATIDLAPYLRSPEPSRHIRSTYSLINDIFEKLI
;
A
#
# COMPACT_ATOMS: atom_id res chain seq x y z
N MET A 1 -42.92 80.29 -15.64
CA MET A 1 -42.71 79.94 -17.06
C MET A 1 -41.22 79.70 -17.16
N ASP A 2 -40.68 78.48 -17.20
CA ASP A 2 -41.23 77.24 -17.72
C ASP A 2 -40.69 76.01 -16.98
N ARG A 3 -41.56 75.01 -16.84
CA ARG A 3 -41.21 73.66 -16.42
C ARG A 3 -40.73 72.89 -17.66
N LEU A 4 -39.53 72.32 -17.63
CA LEU A 4 -39.20 71.19 -18.49
C LEU A 4 -38.78 69.98 -17.64
N LEU A 5 -39.64 68.97 -17.70
CA LEU A 5 -39.45 67.60 -17.24
C LEU A 5 -38.55 66.86 -18.25
N LEU A 6 -37.54 66.10 -17.80
CA LEU A 6 -36.99 64.99 -18.57
C LEU A 6 -36.40 63.90 -17.64
N ALA A 7 -37.06 62.74 -17.73
CA ALA A 7 -36.79 61.34 -17.37
C ALA A 7 -35.69 60.94 -16.34
N PRO A 8 -35.98 59.95 -15.46
CA PRO A 8 -34.95 59.26 -14.68
C PRO A 8 -34.20 58.28 -15.59
N ALA A 9 -32.88 58.42 -15.67
CA ALA A 9 -32.02 57.44 -16.31
C ALA A 9 -32.13 56.11 -15.52
N ALA A 10 -32.67 55.08 -16.15
CA ALA A 10 -32.70 53.74 -15.59
C ALA A 10 -31.26 53.21 -15.53
N VAL A 11 -30.67 53.19 -14.33
CA VAL A 11 -29.41 52.52 -14.06
C VAL A 11 -29.69 51.03 -14.03
N ALA A 12 -29.46 50.36 -15.16
CA ALA A 12 -29.48 48.91 -15.24
C ALA A 12 -28.27 48.35 -14.47
N LEU A 13 -28.52 47.88 -13.25
CA LEU A 13 -27.53 47.20 -12.42
C LEU A 13 -27.23 45.82 -13.04
N LEU A 14 -26.14 45.70 -13.78
CA LEU A 14 -25.66 44.44 -14.35
C LEU A 14 -25.04 43.62 -13.22
N VAL A 15 -25.84 42.78 -12.55
CA VAL A 15 -25.34 41.79 -11.58
C VAL A 15 -24.70 40.65 -12.36
N VAL A 16 -23.38 40.73 -12.54
CA VAL A 16 -22.59 39.61 -13.05
C VAL A 16 -22.49 38.58 -11.93
N VAL A 17 -23.39 37.60 -11.92
CA VAL A 17 -23.24 36.40 -11.09
C VAL A 17 -22.07 35.61 -11.66
N VAL A 18 -20.89 35.80 -11.10
CA VAL A 18 -19.76 34.88 -11.34
C VAL A 18 -20.14 33.58 -10.65
N ALA A 19 -20.81 32.69 -11.38
CA ALA A 19 -20.95 31.31 -10.94
C ALA A 19 -19.54 30.74 -10.88
N SER A 20 -18.94 30.76 -9.69
CA SER A 20 -17.76 29.95 -9.40
C SER A 20 -18.19 28.51 -9.60
N VAL A 21 -17.93 27.97 -10.79
CA VAL A 21 -18.04 26.54 -11.05
C VAL A 21 -17.00 25.92 -10.12
N TRP A 22 -17.46 25.44 -8.98
CA TRP A 22 -16.72 24.49 -8.17
C TRP A 22 -16.61 23.24 -9.04
N LEU A 23 -15.61 23.21 -9.91
CA LEU A 23 -15.17 21.97 -10.49
C LEU A 23 -14.76 21.11 -9.29
N PRO A 24 -15.39 19.94 -9.07
CA PRO A 24 -14.86 19.02 -8.07
C PRO A 24 -13.38 18.82 -8.41
N ASP A 25 -12.50 18.92 -7.41
CA ASP A 25 -11.09 18.59 -7.55
C ASP A 25 -11.02 17.29 -8.34
N ALA A 26 -10.53 17.37 -9.59
CA ALA A 26 -10.24 16.18 -10.35
C ALA A 26 -9.29 15.39 -9.46
N ALA A 27 -9.67 14.18 -9.04
CA ALA A 27 -8.81 13.32 -8.27
C ALA A 27 -7.49 13.23 -9.04
N ALA A 28 -6.45 13.90 -8.52
CA ALA A 28 -5.19 14.02 -9.23
C ALA A 28 -4.63 12.61 -9.39
N ALA A 29 -4.39 12.20 -10.63
CA ALA A 29 -3.64 11.00 -10.93
C ALA A 29 -2.26 11.14 -10.25
N ASP A 30 -1.91 10.19 -9.39
CA ASP A 30 -0.66 10.19 -8.62
C ASP A 30 -0.11 8.76 -8.51
N PRO A 31 0.93 8.42 -9.28
CA PRO A 31 1.57 7.10 -9.22
C PRO A 31 2.43 6.90 -7.96
N GLN A 32 2.59 7.92 -7.11
CA GLN A 32 3.30 7.86 -5.83
C GLN A 32 4.72 7.27 -5.96
N ILE A 33 5.52 7.86 -6.84
CA ILE A 33 6.83 7.34 -7.25
C ILE A 33 8.00 7.67 -6.29
N THR A 34 7.71 8.08 -5.05
CA THR A 34 8.70 8.30 -4.00
C THR A 34 9.40 7.00 -3.68
N LEU A 35 10.73 6.94 -3.85
CA LEU A 35 11.52 5.75 -3.54
C LEU A 35 11.74 5.63 -2.03
N LEU A 36 11.38 4.48 -1.47
CA LEU A 36 11.53 4.17 -0.05
C LEU A 36 12.71 3.22 0.21
N ASN A 37 12.85 2.21 -0.63
CA ASN A 37 13.94 1.23 -0.53
C ASN A 37 14.32 0.71 -1.91
N LEU A 38 15.63 0.55 -2.13
CA LEU A 38 16.21 -0.05 -3.33
C LEU A 38 17.36 -0.94 -2.91
N GLY A 39 17.25 -2.24 -3.17
CA GLY A 39 18.25 -3.24 -2.85
C GLY A 39 18.60 -4.08 -4.06
N CYS A 40 19.86 -4.44 -4.18
CA CYS A 40 20.36 -5.35 -5.20
C CYS A 40 21.13 -6.49 -4.51
N SER A 41 21.08 -7.68 -5.10
CA SER A 41 21.93 -8.79 -4.67
C SER A 41 23.41 -8.42 -4.82
N GLN A 42 24.24 -8.96 -3.94
CA GLN A 42 25.70 -8.84 -4.04
C GLN A 42 26.28 -9.76 -5.11
N TYR A 43 25.49 -10.69 -5.63
CA TYR A 43 25.91 -11.67 -6.63
C TYR A 43 25.30 -11.35 -7.98
N ASN A 44 26.10 -11.50 -9.03
CA ASN A 44 25.63 -11.35 -10.40
C ASN A 44 25.08 -12.68 -10.95
N ALA A 45 24.10 -12.56 -11.85
CA ALA A 45 23.58 -13.71 -12.57
C ALA A 45 24.58 -14.18 -13.63
N THR A 46 24.61 -15.49 -13.87
CA THR A 46 25.49 -16.11 -14.87
C THR A 46 24.69 -17.11 -15.71
N PRO A 47 24.71 -17.00 -17.06
CA PRO A 47 25.27 -15.90 -17.86
C PRO A 47 24.44 -14.61 -17.75
N ALA A 48 25.08 -13.46 -17.52
CA ALA A 48 24.40 -12.18 -17.29
C ALA A 48 23.47 -11.76 -18.43
N ALA A 49 23.90 -11.90 -19.69
CA ALA A 49 23.08 -11.53 -20.84
C ALA A 49 21.80 -12.37 -20.95
N ALA A 50 21.88 -13.67 -20.68
CA ALA A 50 20.72 -14.56 -20.67
C ALA A 50 19.74 -14.19 -19.55
N PHE A 51 20.25 -13.87 -18.37
CA PHE A 51 19.42 -13.45 -17.24
C PHE A 51 18.71 -12.13 -17.52
N LEU A 52 19.42 -11.13 -18.07
CA LEU A 52 18.81 -9.84 -18.41
C LEU A 52 17.74 -9.97 -19.50
N ALA A 53 17.92 -10.88 -20.45
CA ALA A 53 16.89 -11.20 -21.45
C ALA A 53 15.64 -11.80 -20.79
N ALA A 54 15.81 -12.80 -19.91
CA ALA A 54 14.73 -13.41 -19.15
C ALA A 54 14.01 -12.40 -18.24
N LEU A 55 14.76 -11.55 -17.53
CA LEU A 55 14.22 -10.51 -16.65
C LEU A 55 13.44 -9.44 -17.44
N ASN A 56 13.91 -9.05 -18.62
CA ASN A 56 13.15 -8.11 -19.45
C ASN A 56 11.85 -8.73 -19.97
N ALA A 57 11.84 -10.02 -20.31
CA ALA A 57 10.62 -10.74 -20.67
C ALA A 57 9.63 -10.79 -19.51
N THR A 58 10.06 -11.11 -18.28
CA THR A 58 9.18 -11.10 -17.12
C THR A 58 8.63 -9.69 -16.84
N PHE A 59 9.44 -8.64 -16.93
CA PHE A 59 8.97 -7.26 -16.74
C PHE A 59 7.96 -6.81 -17.81
N ALA A 60 8.09 -7.29 -19.05
CA ALA A 60 7.10 -7.04 -20.10
C ALA A 60 5.75 -7.71 -19.77
N VAL A 61 5.77 -8.96 -19.27
CA VAL A 61 4.57 -9.67 -18.83
C VAL A 61 3.91 -8.96 -17.64
N LEU A 62 4.69 -8.56 -16.63
CA LEU A 62 4.18 -7.80 -15.48
C LEU A 62 3.49 -6.52 -15.93
N ARG A 63 4.14 -5.72 -16.79
CA ARG A 63 3.56 -4.49 -17.34
C ARG A 63 2.24 -4.74 -18.06
N ALA A 64 2.19 -5.76 -18.92
CA ALA A 64 1.00 -6.09 -19.68
C ALA A 64 -0.17 -6.51 -18.77
N ASN A 65 0.11 -7.29 -17.72
CA ASN A 65 -0.90 -7.71 -16.76
C ASN A 65 -1.44 -6.52 -15.94
N LEU A 66 -0.55 -5.68 -15.41
CA LEU A 66 -0.95 -4.47 -14.66
C LEU A 66 -1.73 -3.46 -15.52
N SER A 67 -1.52 -3.46 -16.83
CA SER A 67 -2.26 -2.62 -17.77
C SER A 67 -3.63 -3.18 -18.16
N SER A 68 -3.92 -4.44 -17.83
CA SER A 68 -5.18 -5.09 -18.21
C SER A 68 -6.35 -4.58 -17.36
N VAL A 69 -7.52 -4.45 -17.98
CA VAL A 69 -8.75 -4.09 -17.27
C VAL A 69 -9.06 -5.21 -16.27
N GLY A 70 -9.08 -4.89 -14.98
CA GLY A 70 -9.27 -5.87 -13.92
C GLY A 70 -8.00 -6.57 -13.45
N GLY A 71 -6.81 -6.16 -13.88
CA GLY A 71 -5.51 -6.74 -13.52
C GLY A 71 -5.09 -6.63 -12.04
N GLY A 72 -6.01 -6.29 -11.13
CA GLY A 72 -5.87 -6.41 -9.66
C GLY A 72 -4.79 -5.57 -8.98
N GLY A 73 -3.90 -4.92 -9.73
CA GLY A 73 -2.73 -4.23 -9.19
C GLY A 73 -1.61 -5.18 -8.73
N PHE A 74 -1.70 -6.48 -9.02
CA PHE A 74 -0.72 -7.49 -8.64
C PHE A 74 -0.44 -8.45 -9.80
N ALA A 75 0.82 -8.75 -10.06
CA ALA A 75 1.22 -9.70 -11.07
C ALA A 75 2.52 -10.42 -10.69
N THR A 76 2.64 -11.67 -11.14
CA THR A 76 3.88 -12.45 -11.13
C THR A 76 4.23 -12.89 -12.55
N ALA A 77 5.51 -13.07 -12.82
CA ALA A 77 6.02 -13.57 -14.10
C ALA A 77 7.30 -14.36 -13.87
N ALA A 78 7.53 -15.39 -14.68
CA ALA A 78 8.71 -16.23 -14.57
C ALA A 78 9.16 -16.76 -15.93
N GLU A 79 10.47 -16.88 -16.10
CA GLU A 79 11.15 -17.53 -17.22
C GLU A 79 11.99 -18.71 -16.71
N PRO A 80 11.36 -19.76 -16.16
CA PRO A 80 12.07 -20.83 -15.44
C PRO A 80 12.93 -21.73 -16.35
N ARG A 81 12.65 -21.71 -17.66
CA ARG A 81 13.35 -22.53 -18.67
C ARG A 81 14.41 -21.76 -19.45
N ALA A 82 14.63 -20.49 -19.14
CA ALA A 82 15.69 -19.71 -19.76
C ALA A 82 17.08 -20.24 -19.34
N ALA A 83 18.10 -19.98 -20.16
CA ALA A 83 19.48 -20.38 -19.86
C ALA A 83 19.99 -19.80 -18.53
N ALA A 84 19.45 -18.65 -18.10
CA ALA A 84 19.53 -18.15 -16.73
C ALA A 84 18.13 -17.70 -16.29
N PRO A 85 17.47 -18.43 -15.37
CA PRO A 85 16.09 -18.16 -14.97
C PRO A 85 15.90 -16.80 -14.29
N ALA A 86 14.71 -16.23 -14.48
CA ALA A 86 14.27 -15.02 -13.78
C ALA A 86 12.83 -15.17 -13.27
N PHE A 87 12.59 -14.72 -12.05
CA PHE A 87 11.29 -14.66 -11.41
C PHE A 87 11.05 -13.23 -10.97
N ALA A 88 9.85 -12.69 -11.19
CA ALA A 88 9.54 -11.32 -10.83
C ALA A 88 8.09 -11.19 -10.35
N MET A 89 7.87 -10.19 -9.49
CA MET A 89 6.54 -9.74 -9.10
C MET A 89 6.47 -8.21 -9.14
N ALA A 90 5.26 -7.70 -9.31
CA ALA A 90 4.93 -6.30 -9.09
C ALA A 90 3.60 -6.19 -8.36
N GLN A 91 3.52 -5.27 -7.40
CA GLN A 91 2.29 -4.99 -6.68
C GLN A 91 2.13 -3.51 -6.40
N CYS A 92 1.01 -2.94 -6.81
CA CYS A 92 0.59 -1.58 -6.52
C CYS A 92 -0.15 -1.50 -5.18
N ARG A 93 -0.20 -0.31 -4.58
CA ARG A 93 -1.09 -0.06 -3.45
C ARG A 93 -2.54 -0.24 -3.92
N PRO A 94 -3.46 -0.70 -3.06
CA PRO A 94 -4.86 -0.96 -3.46
C PRO A 94 -5.58 0.30 -3.96
N TYR A 95 -5.08 1.49 -3.62
CA TYR A 95 -5.60 2.78 -4.07
C TYR A 95 -4.82 3.41 -5.23
N VAL A 96 -3.80 2.73 -5.77
CA VAL A 96 -3.04 3.15 -6.96
C VAL A 96 -3.38 2.17 -8.08
N ALA A 97 -4.20 2.60 -9.05
CA ALA A 97 -4.80 1.72 -10.06
C ALA A 97 -4.63 2.24 -11.49
N GLY A 98 -4.86 1.37 -12.47
CA GLY A 98 -4.81 1.72 -13.88
C GLY A 98 -3.46 2.32 -14.30
N ALA A 99 -3.50 3.47 -14.97
CA ALA A 99 -2.30 4.13 -15.49
C ALA A 99 -1.27 4.49 -14.40
N ASP A 100 -1.74 4.86 -13.20
CA ASP A 100 -0.84 5.22 -12.09
C ASP A 100 -0.08 4.01 -11.55
N CYS A 101 -0.73 2.85 -11.50
CA CYS A 101 -0.08 1.60 -11.13
C CYS A 101 1.02 1.22 -12.13
N VAL A 102 0.70 1.31 -13.43
CA VAL A 102 1.64 1.04 -14.52
C VAL A 102 2.81 2.03 -14.51
N ALA A 103 2.56 3.30 -14.24
CA ALA A 103 3.58 4.34 -14.12
C ALA A 103 4.49 4.12 -12.89
N CYS A 104 3.93 3.69 -11.76
CA CYS A 104 4.74 3.32 -10.60
C CYS A 104 5.64 2.12 -10.91
N PHE A 105 5.09 1.09 -11.55
CA PHE A 105 5.86 -0.07 -11.99
C PHE A 105 7.03 0.33 -12.90
N ASP A 106 6.79 1.20 -13.90
CA ASP A 106 7.86 1.69 -14.77
C ASP A 106 8.96 2.41 -14.01
N ALA A 107 8.56 3.28 -13.08
CA ALA A 107 9.50 4.05 -12.28
C ALA A 107 10.34 3.15 -11.36
N ALA A 108 9.76 2.05 -10.85
CA ALA A 108 10.47 1.05 -10.07
C ALA A 108 11.40 0.19 -10.95
N ALA A 109 10.90 -0.30 -12.08
CA ALA A 109 11.66 -1.11 -13.02
C ALA A 109 12.85 -0.35 -13.62
N TRP A 110 12.68 0.95 -13.92
CA TRP A 110 13.78 1.81 -14.36
C TRP A 110 14.87 1.95 -13.29
N ARG A 111 14.49 2.20 -12.03
CA ARG A 111 15.45 2.30 -10.92
C ARG A 111 16.23 1.01 -10.70
N LEU A 112 15.54 -0.13 -10.79
CA LEU A 112 16.17 -1.45 -10.69
C LEU A 112 17.20 -1.67 -11.79
N ARG A 113 16.83 -1.41 -13.06
CA ARG A 113 17.76 -1.53 -14.19
C ARG A 113 18.98 -0.61 -14.04
N ALA A 114 18.75 0.64 -13.65
CA ALA A 114 19.82 1.63 -13.51
C ALA A 114 20.80 1.29 -12.37
N LYS A 115 20.31 0.74 -11.25
CA LYS A 115 21.14 0.49 -10.08
C LYS A 115 21.71 -0.92 -9.97
N CYS A 116 20.95 -1.94 -10.35
CA CYS A 116 21.29 -3.33 -10.04
C CYS A 116 22.12 -4.01 -11.13
N GLY A 117 22.20 -3.46 -12.34
CA GLY A 117 23.03 -4.04 -13.42
C GLY A 117 22.72 -5.51 -13.64
N ALA A 118 23.73 -6.38 -13.47
CA ALA A 118 23.62 -7.83 -13.63
C ALA A 118 23.32 -8.60 -12.33
N ALA A 119 23.00 -7.92 -11.23
CA ALA A 119 22.70 -8.56 -9.96
C ALA A 119 21.54 -9.57 -10.13
N ASN A 120 21.70 -10.77 -9.58
CA ASN A 120 20.75 -11.87 -9.71
C ASN A 120 19.47 -11.70 -8.88
N GLY A 121 19.36 -10.59 -8.15
CA GLY A 121 18.19 -10.23 -7.37
C GLY A 121 18.12 -8.72 -7.18
N GLY A 122 16.90 -8.20 -7.05
CA GLY A 122 16.68 -6.77 -6.84
C GLY A 122 15.27 -6.47 -6.34
N ARG A 123 15.14 -5.43 -5.52
CA ARG A 123 13.87 -4.96 -4.96
C ARG A 123 13.82 -3.44 -4.98
N ALA A 124 12.68 -2.90 -5.43
CA ALA A 124 12.34 -1.49 -5.34
C ALA A 124 10.99 -1.35 -4.65
N ILE A 125 10.93 -0.55 -3.59
CA ILE A 125 9.71 -0.22 -2.86
C ILE A 125 9.51 1.28 -2.98
N LEU A 126 8.41 1.68 -3.59
CA LEU A 126 7.96 3.06 -3.73
C LEU A 126 6.69 3.25 -2.88
N ASP A 127 6.28 4.50 -2.65
CA ASP A 127 5.00 4.77 -1.96
C ASP A 127 3.83 4.06 -2.70
N GLY A 128 3.81 4.07 -4.03
CA GLY A 128 2.72 3.51 -4.86
C GLY A 128 2.80 2.03 -5.25
N CYS A 129 3.99 1.40 -5.16
CA CYS A 129 4.16 0.01 -5.59
C CYS A 129 5.46 -0.63 -5.07
N ALA A 130 5.54 -1.95 -5.16
CA ALA A 130 6.75 -2.73 -4.93
C ALA A 130 7.03 -3.64 -6.14
N VAL A 131 8.31 -3.74 -6.53
CA VAL A 131 8.79 -4.65 -7.58
C VAL A 131 9.96 -5.44 -7.03
N ARG A 132 9.94 -6.76 -7.23
CA ARG A 132 11.03 -7.65 -6.84
C ARG A 132 11.32 -8.65 -7.95
N TYR A 133 12.58 -8.93 -8.16
CA TYR A 133 13.02 -10.03 -9.00
C TYR A 133 14.16 -10.81 -8.34
N GLU A 134 14.28 -12.09 -8.71
CA GLU A 134 15.34 -12.99 -8.27
C GLU A 134 15.64 -14.02 -9.38
N SER A 135 16.81 -14.67 -9.34
CA SER A 135 17.15 -15.79 -10.21
C SER A 135 16.57 -17.13 -9.74
N ALA A 136 15.98 -17.17 -8.55
CA ALA A 136 15.29 -18.32 -7.98
C ALA A 136 13.85 -17.96 -7.60
N ALA A 137 12.97 -18.94 -7.58
CA ALA A 137 11.59 -18.73 -7.14
C ALA A 137 11.56 -18.25 -5.67
N PHE A 138 10.77 -17.22 -5.39
CA PHE A 138 10.67 -16.61 -4.05
C PHE A 138 9.23 -16.39 -3.58
N PHE A 139 8.23 -16.80 -4.37
CA PHE A 139 6.82 -16.50 -4.09
C PHE A 139 6.36 -17.07 -2.75
N ASP A 140 6.88 -18.24 -2.36
CA ASP A 140 6.61 -18.91 -1.08
C ASP A 140 7.71 -18.66 -0.02
N GLY A 141 8.51 -17.61 -0.21
CA GLY A 141 9.62 -17.26 0.67
C GLY A 141 9.20 -16.51 1.94
N PRO A 142 10.16 -16.22 2.84
CA PRO A 142 9.87 -15.45 4.05
C PRO A 142 9.39 -14.03 3.70
N ALA A 143 8.39 -13.56 4.45
CA ALA A 143 7.81 -12.23 4.27
C ALA A 143 8.72 -11.11 4.82
N THR A 144 9.64 -11.45 5.73
CA THR A 144 10.61 -10.53 6.32
C THR A 144 12.02 -10.87 5.82
N LEU A 145 12.75 -9.85 5.36
CA LEU A 145 14.14 -9.99 4.92
C LEU A 145 15.02 -8.90 5.53
N PRO A 146 16.35 -9.07 5.48
CA PRO A 146 17.29 -7.98 5.75
C PRO A 146 16.95 -6.74 4.92
N GLY A 147 17.15 -5.57 5.52
CA GLY A 147 16.84 -4.28 4.92
C GLY A 147 15.41 -3.78 5.17
N ASN A 148 14.67 -4.39 6.10
CA ASN A 148 13.49 -3.75 6.67
C ASN A 148 13.88 -2.49 7.44
N MET A 149 13.09 -1.44 7.32
CA MET A 149 13.41 -0.12 7.89
C MET A 149 12.17 0.74 8.06
N GLN A 150 12.27 1.75 8.94
CA GLN A 150 11.35 2.89 9.00
C GLN A 150 11.91 4.13 8.29
N ILE A 151 11.01 4.99 7.86
CA ILE A 151 11.32 6.31 7.28
C ILE A 151 10.38 7.31 7.95
N CYS A 152 10.93 8.19 8.77
CA CYS A 152 10.18 9.22 9.51
C CYS A 152 10.38 10.56 8.82
N ASN A 153 9.28 11.16 8.36
CA ASN A 153 9.26 12.34 7.51
C ASN A 153 8.23 13.37 8.00
N GLY A 154 8.33 14.59 7.45
CA GLY A 154 7.42 15.68 7.77
C GLY A 154 7.87 16.45 9.00
N THR A 155 6.93 17.01 9.74
CA THR A 155 7.21 17.87 10.91
C THR A 155 6.66 17.22 12.17
N ALA A 156 7.39 17.36 13.28
CA ALA A 156 6.90 16.97 14.59
C ALA A 156 5.57 17.68 14.90
N VAL A 157 4.56 16.90 15.28
CA VAL A 157 3.26 17.39 15.72
C VAL A 157 3.31 17.56 17.24
N ALA A 158 3.14 18.80 17.72
CA ALA A 158 3.28 19.12 19.15
C ALA A 158 2.21 18.48 20.06
N ASP A 159 1.10 18.04 19.47
CA ASP A 159 -0.01 17.39 20.17
C ASP A 159 0.26 15.88 20.33
N GLY A 160 0.39 15.42 21.58
CA GLY A 160 0.57 14.00 21.90
C GLY A 160 -0.56 13.10 21.42
N PHE A 161 -1.76 13.64 21.24
CA PHE A 161 -2.90 12.90 20.71
C PHE A 161 -2.64 12.36 19.30
N PHE A 162 -1.92 13.10 18.45
CA PHE A 162 -1.58 12.62 17.11
C PHE A 162 -0.68 11.38 17.18
N ALA A 163 0.32 11.38 18.06
CA ALA A 163 1.22 10.25 18.20
C ALA A 163 0.48 8.99 18.65
N ASP A 164 -0.41 9.12 19.64
CA ASP A 164 -1.21 7.99 20.13
C ASP A 164 -2.22 7.51 19.09
N ALA A 165 -2.87 8.42 18.36
CA ALA A 165 -3.76 8.08 17.25
C ALA A 165 -3.01 7.34 16.13
N ALA A 166 -1.78 7.77 15.81
CA ALA A 166 -0.95 7.13 14.78
C ALA A 166 -0.56 5.70 15.20
N ARG A 167 -0.05 5.52 16.42
CA ARG A 167 0.28 4.20 16.97
C ARG A 167 -0.93 3.27 17.01
N GLY A 168 -2.06 3.76 17.52
CA GLY A 168 -3.30 2.99 17.60
C GLY A 168 -3.81 2.56 16.23
N LEU A 169 -3.83 3.46 15.24
CA LEU A 169 -4.31 3.14 13.90
C LEU A 169 -3.36 2.18 13.15
N VAL A 170 -2.03 2.36 13.30
CA VAL A 170 -1.02 1.44 12.76
C VAL A 170 -1.18 0.05 13.38
N GLY A 171 -1.38 -0.05 14.70
CA GLY A 171 -1.60 -1.32 15.40
C GLY A 171 -2.86 -2.05 14.91
N ASP A 172 -3.98 -1.34 14.78
CA ASP A 172 -5.22 -1.91 14.24
C ASP A 172 -5.03 -2.43 12.81
N LEU A 173 -4.34 -1.66 11.95
CA LEU A 173 -4.06 -2.06 10.58
C LEU A 173 -3.15 -3.29 10.51
N ALA A 174 -2.13 -3.38 11.37
CA ALA A 174 -1.27 -4.55 11.46
C ALA A 174 -2.05 -5.83 11.84
N ALA A 175 -3.09 -5.70 12.68
CA ALA A 175 -3.94 -6.81 13.11
C ALA A 175 -5.07 -7.16 12.12
N ALA A 176 -5.55 -6.18 11.36
CA ALA A 176 -6.67 -6.33 10.43
C ALA A 176 -6.23 -6.73 9.02
N ALA A 177 -5.17 -6.13 8.47
CA ALA A 177 -4.74 -6.33 7.09
C ALA A 177 -4.48 -7.80 6.71
N PRO A 178 -3.91 -8.67 7.57
CA PRO A 178 -3.73 -10.09 7.24
C PRO A 178 -5.02 -10.84 6.92
N ARG A 179 -6.16 -10.35 7.39
CA ARG A 179 -7.49 -10.96 7.20
C ARG A 179 -8.39 -10.16 6.26
N ALA A 180 -7.93 -9.00 5.80
CA ALA A 180 -8.64 -8.14 4.88
C ALA A 180 -8.47 -8.62 3.42
N PRO A 181 -9.41 -8.29 2.52
CA PRO A 181 -9.26 -8.59 1.09
C PRO A 181 -7.93 -8.06 0.54
N GLY A 182 -7.22 -8.91 -0.22
CA GLY A 182 -5.93 -8.55 -0.83
C GLY A 182 -4.79 -8.34 0.18
N LEU A 183 -4.94 -8.82 1.43
CA LEU A 183 -3.97 -8.61 2.53
C LEU A 183 -3.64 -7.13 2.77
N ALA A 184 -4.62 -6.25 2.58
CA ALA A 184 -4.44 -4.81 2.65
C ALA A 184 -5.62 -4.13 3.33
N ALA A 185 -5.33 -3.06 4.07
CA ALA A 185 -6.33 -2.22 4.68
C ALA A 185 -5.84 -0.77 4.73
N ALA A 186 -6.74 0.16 4.45
CA ALA A 186 -6.53 1.59 4.69
C ALA A 186 -7.65 2.12 5.57
N SER A 187 -7.33 3.10 6.41
CA SER A 187 -8.29 3.72 7.31
C SER A 187 -7.87 5.14 7.67
N ALA A 188 -8.83 5.96 8.08
CA ALA A 188 -8.60 7.31 8.56
C ALA A 188 -9.33 7.53 9.88
N ARG A 189 -8.60 7.89 10.94
CA ARG A 189 -9.16 8.08 12.29
C ARG A 189 -8.31 9.06 13.09
N GLY A 190 -8.94 9.95 13.85
CA GLY A 190 -8.23 10.90 14.73
C GLY A 190 -7.29 11.85 14.00
N GLY A 191 -7.59 12.21 12.74
CA GLY A 191 -6.71 13.06 11.92
C GLY A 191 -5.48 12.35 11.34
N VAL A 192 -5.42 11.01 11.43
CA VAL A 192 -4.39 10.16 10.83
C VAL A 192 -4.99 9.39 9.67
N TYR A 193 -4.29 9.39 8.53
CA TYR A 193 -4.54 8.51 7.39
C TYR A 193 -3.47 7.43 7.41
N ALA A 194 -3.86 6.15 7.37
CA ALA A 194 -2.89 5.07 7.40
C ALA A 194 -3.30 3.88 6.52
N VAL A 195 -2.29 3.12 6.08
CA VAL A 195 -2.44 1.89 5.31
C VAL A 195 -1.45 0.84 5.80
N ALA A 196 -1.86 -0.42 5.76
CA ALA A 196 -0.99 -1.57 5.78
C ALA A 196 -1.30 -2.47 4.57
N GLN A 197 -0.28 -3.00 3.92
CA GLN A 197 -0.42 -3.95 2.82
C GLN A 197 0.68 -4.99 2.92
N CYS A 198 0.32 -6.25 2.70
CA CYS A 198 1.25 -7.34 2.47
C CYS A 198 1.32 -7.71 0.99
N VAL A 199 2.43 -8.33 0.61
CA VAL A 199 2.56 -8.93 -0.70
C VAL A 199 1.62 -10.12 -0.81
N GLU A 200 0.85 -10.24 -1.89
CA GLU A 200 -0.19 -11.28 -2.00
C GLU A 200 0.35 -12.72 -1.87
N THR A 201 1.60 -12.96 -2.28
CA THR A 201 2.19 -14.31 -2.21
C THR A 201 2.56 -14.76 -0.80
N VAL A 202 2.62 -13.86 0.20
CA VAL A 202 3.08 -14.23 1.55
C VAL A 202 2.00 -14.92 2.41
N GLY A 203 0.74 -14.86 1.97
CA GLY A 203 -0.41 -15.37 2.72
C GLY A 203 -0.64 -14.67 4.07
N GLU A 204 -1.69 -15.08 4.79
CA GLU A 204 -2.08 -14.49 6.08
C GLU A 204 -0.96 -14.62 7.13
N GLY A 205 -0.39 -15.82 7.31
CA GLY A 205 0.64 -16.06 8.31
C GLY A 205 1.93 -15.26 8.07
N GLY A 206 2.39 -15.18 6.82
CA GLY A 206 3.53 -14.33 6.45
C GLY A 206 3.22 -12.85 6.63
N CYS A 207 1.98 -12.45 6.33
CA CYS A 207 1.53 -11.08 6.50
C CYS A 207 1.54 -10.64 7.98
N VAL A 208 1.04 -11.49 8.89
CA VAL A 208 1.11 -11.24 10.35
C VAL A 208 2.55 -11.01 10.81
N GLN A 209 3.48 -11.87 10.38
CA GLN A 209 4.89 -11.78 10.78
C GLN A 209 5.54 -10.49 10.25
N CYS A 210 5.31 -10.16 8.99
CA CYS A 210 5.89 -8.98 8.37
C CYS A 210 5.34 -7.68 8.98
N LEU A 211 4.03 -7.57 9.14
CA LEU A 211 3.41 -6.37 9.70
C LEU A 211 3.75 -6.18 11.17
N ALA A 212 3.98 -7.24 11.95
CA ALA A 212 4.49 -7.11 13.31
C ALA A 212 5.87 -6.44 13.35
N VAL A 213 6.77 -6.79 12.41
CA VAL A 213 8.07 -6.13 12.27
C VAL A 213 7.91 -4.67 11.82
N ALA A 214 7.09 -4.43 10.80
CA ALA A 214 6.86 -3.09 10.26
C ALA A 214 6.22 -2.15 11.30
N ALA A 215 5.24 -2.64 12.08
CA ALA A 215 4.58 -1.89 13.13
C ALA A 215 5.56 -1.48 14.24
N ARG A 216 6.44 -2.39 14.66
CA ARG A 216 7.51 -2.07 15.63
C ARG A 216 8.48 -1.03 15.09
N ASN A 217 8.84 -1.11 13.80
CA ASN A 217 9.77 -0.15 13.19
C ASN A 217 9.13 1.26 13.09
N ILE A 218 7.89 1.36 12.61
CA ILE A 218 7.21 2.64 12.39
C ILE A 218 6.75 3.32 13.69
N ASP A 219 6.63 2.58 14.80
CA ASP A 219 6.34 3.12 16.15
C ASP A 219 7.39 4.14 16.63
N GLY A 220 8.61 4.07 16.08
CA GLY A 220 9.67 5.06 16.34
C GLY A 220 9.50 6.40 15.61
N CYS A 221 8.54 6.55 14.71
CA CYS A 221 8.38 7.78 13.93
C CYS A 221 7.56 8.89 14.60
N PRO A 222 6.44 8.62 15.31
CA PRO A 222 5.74 9.68 16.03
C PRO A 222 6.67 10.38 17.04
N PRO A 223 6.68 11.73 17.10
CA PRO A 223 5.60 12.63 16.67
C PRO A 223 5.69 13.16 15.23
N ASP A 224 6.59 12.65 14.38
CA ASP A 224 6.67 13.09 12.99
C ASP A 224 5.35 12.84 12.26
N SER A 225 4.88 13.84 11.51
CA SER A 225 3.57 13.84 10.87
C SER A 225 3.37 12.80 9.77
N ASP A 226 4.42 12.13 9.32
CA ASP A 226 4.38 11.12 8.27
C ASP A 226 5.43 10.03 8.53
N GLY A 227 5.04 8.76 8.48
CA GLY A 227 5.94 7.64 8.72
C GLY A 227 5.69 6.52 7.72
N ARG A 228 6.74 5.82 7.31
CA ARG A 228 6.65 4.54 6.60
C ARG A 228 7.43 3.46 7.32
N ALA A 229 7.00 2.21 7.17
CA ALA A 229 7.84 1.04 7.34
C ALA A 229 7.72 0.13 6.14
N VAL A 230 8.86 -0.41 5.71
CA VAL A 230 8.97 -1.25 4.52
C VAL A 230 9.74 -2.52 4.82
N ASP A 231 9.30 -3.61 4.22
CA ASP A 231 9.98 -4.91 4.18
C ASP A 231 9.73 -5.58 2.82
N ALA A 232 10.32 -6.75 2.58
CA ALA A 232 10.14 -7.53 1.37
C ALA A 232 8.68 -7.93 1.13
N GLY A 233 7.95 -8.24 2.20
CA GLY A 233 6.60 -8.77 2.15
C GLY A 233 5.52 -7.81 2.62
N CYS A 234 5.85 -6.58 3.06
CA CYS A 234 4.84 -5.65 3.55
C CYS A 234 5.28 -4.18 3.55
N PHE A 235 4.27 -3.32 3.67
CA PHE A 235 4.38 -1.87 3.69
C PHE A 235 3.38 -1.31 4.70
N MET A 236 3.81 -0.31 5.47
CA MET A 236 2.94 0.52 6.29
C MET A 236 3.24 1.99 6.06
N ARG A 237 2.21 2.83 6.10
CA ARG A 237 2.37 4.29 6.09
C ARG A 237 1.29 4.94 6.94
N TYR A 238 1.66 5.99 7.67
CA TYR A 238 0.70 6.93 8.26
C TYR A 238 1.04 8.36 7.84
N SER A 239 0.05 9.26 7.83
CA SER A 239 0.24 10.69 7.55
C SER A 239 -0.87 11.53 8.18
N ARG A 240 -0.58 12.81 8.48
CA ARG A 240 -1.61 13.84 8.74
C ARG A 240 -2.34 14.30 7.49
N LYS A 241 -1.78 14.05 6.31
CA LYS A 241 -2.36 14.47 5.03
C LYS A 241 -2.96 13.25 4.32
N PRO A 242 -4.14 13.37 3.70
CA PRO A 242 -4.67 12.29 2.88
C PRO A 242 -3.72 11.99 1.72
N PHE A 243 -3.48 10.70 1.46
CA PHE A 243 -2.67 10.20 0.34
C PHE A 243 -3.37 9.05 -0.43
N PHE A 244 -4.66 8.86 -0.16
CA PHE A 244 -5.54 7.95 -0.89
C PHE A 244 -6.94 8.57 -0.96
N PRO A 245 -7.78 8.19 -1.94
CA PRO A 245 -9.15 8.66 -2.03
C PRO A 245 -9.99 8.11 -0.87
N ALA A 246 -11.01 8.87 -0.45
CA ALA A 246 -11.84 8.51 0.72
C ALA A 246 -12.52 7.13 0.60
N ASN A 247 -12.82 6.68 -0.62
CA ASN A 247 -13.41 5.35 -0.87
C ASN A 247 -12.41 4.19 -0.74
N ALA A 248 -11.12 4.44 -0.50
CA ALA A 248 -10.13 3.41 -0.24
C ALA A 248 -10.15 2.87 1.20
N THR A 249 -10.85 3.54 2.12
CA THR A 249 -10.92 3.10 3.51
C THR A 249 -11.92 1.97 3.71
N ILE A 250 -11.61 1.02 4.61
CA ILE A 250 -12.52 -0.05 5.01
C ILE A 250 -12.83 0.03 6.51
N ASP A 251 -13.96 -0.56 6.92
CA ASP A 251 -14.23 -0.82 8.34
C ASP A 251 -13.31 -1.94 8.84
N LEU A 252 -12.47 -1.62 9.82
CA LEU A 252 -11.54 -2.58 10.42
C LEU A 252 -12.21 -3.51 11.42
N ALA A 253 -13.37 -3.12 11.99
CA ALA A 253 -14.01 -3.84 13.09
C ALA A 253 -14.30 -5.34 12.81
N PRO A 254 -14.71 -5.76 11.59
CA PRO A 254 -14.89 -7.18 11.28
C PRO A 254 -13.58 -7.98 11.34
N TYR A 255 -12.47 -7.35 10.98
CA TYR A 255 -11.16 -7.98 10.87
C TYR A 255 -10.35 -7.90 12.16
N LEU A 256 -10.80 -7.17 13.18
CA LEU A 256 -10.14 -7.10 14.48
C LEU A 256 -10.66 -8.15 15.47
N ARG A 257 -11.85 -8.71 15.24
CA ARG A 257 -12.44 -9.74 16.12
C ARG A 257 -11.64 -11.03 16.02
N SER A 258 -11.33 -11.66 17.14
CA SER A 258 -10.90 -13.07 17.14
C SER A 258 -11.99 -13.93 16.50
N PRO A 259 -11.65 -15.06 15.83
CA PRO A 259 -12.67 -16.01 15.41
C PRO A 259 -13.49 -16.39 16.65
N GLU A 260 -14.80 -16.15 16.63
CA GLU A 260 -15.66 -16.74 17.66
C GLU A 260 -15.51 -18.26 17.55
N PRO A 261 -15.31 -18.99 18.67
CA PRO A 261 -15.29 -20.45 18.61
C PRO A 261 -16.62 -20.91 18.00
N SER A 262 -16.51 -21.74 16.96
CA SER A 262 -17.65 -22.31 16.22
C SER A 262 -18.73 -22.79 17.19
N ARG A 263 -20.02 -22.54 16.91
CA ARG A 263 -21.15 -22.99 17.74
C ARG A 263 -21.05 -24.48 18.14
N HIS A 264 -20.45 -25.30 17.28
CA HIS A 264 -20.19 -26.72 17.56
C HIS A 264 -19.18 -26.95 18.69
N ILE A 265 -18.12 -26.13 18.77
CA ILE A 265 -17.11 -26.16 19.83
C ILE A 265 -17.71 -25.63 21.14
N ARG A 266 -18.55 -24.59 21.07
CA ARG A 266 -19.26 -24.06 22.24
C ARG A 266 -20.18 -25.12 22.88
N SER A 267 -20.79 -25.98 22.07
CA SER A 267 -21.59 -27.12 22.55
C SER A 267 -20.75 -28.21 23.22
N THR A 268 -19.55 -28.50 22.70
CA THR A 268 -18.67 -29.54 23.27
C THR A 268 -18.04 -29.08 24.58
N TYR A 269 -17.62 -27.82 24.69
CA TYR A 269 -17.10 -27.27 25.95
C TYR A 269 -18.17 -27.19 27.05
N SER A 270 -19.42 -26.86 26.70
CA SER A 270 -20.55 -26.92 27.65
C SER A 270 -20.79 -28.34 28.16
N LEU A 271 -20.83 -29.32 27.25
CA LEU A 271 -21.04 -30.73 27.60
C LEU A 271 -19.90 -31.30 28.46
N ILE A 272 -18.65 -30.91 28.19
CA ILE A 272 -17.50 -31.35 28.99
C ILE A 272 -17.56 -30.77 30.42
N ASN A 273 -17.94 -29.51 30.56
CA ASN A 273 -18.10 -28.88 31.87
C ASN A 273 -19.28 -29.47 32.67
N ASP A 274 -20.40 -29.78 32.02
CA ASP A 274 -21.55 -30.46 32.64
C ASP A 274 -21.23 -31.89 33.08
N ILE A 275 -20.28 -32.57 32.42
CA ILE A 275 -19.80 -33.90 32.81
C ILE A 275 -18.85 -33.79 34.02
N PHE A 276 -17.97 -32.77 34.05
CA PHE A 276 -17.03 -32.56 35.16
C PHE A 276 -17.74 -32.22 36.48
N GLU A 277 -18.81 -31.42 36.46
CA GLU A 277 -19.59 -31.11 37.68
C GLU A 277 -20.40 -32.30 38.22
N LYS A 278 -20.61 -33.35 37.43
CA LYS A 278 -21.29 -34.59 37.88
C LYS A 278 -20.33 -35.67 38.39
N LEU A 279 -19.02 -35.42 38.32
CA LEU A 279 -17.94 -36.33 38.72
C LEU A 279 -17.20 -35.89 40.00
N ILE A 280 -17.70 -34.85 40.67
CA ILE A 280 -17.31 -34.41 42.03
C ILE A 280 -18.53 -34.54 42.92
#